data_AF-A0A934QZY9-F1
#
_entry.id   AF-A0A934QZY9-F1
#
_cell.length_a   1.000
_cell.length_b   1.000
_cell.length_c   1.000
_cell.angle_alpha   90.00
_cell.angle_beta   90.00
_cell.angle_gamma   90.00
#
_symmetry.space_group_name_H-M   'P 1'
#
loop_
_entity.id
_entity.type
_entity.pdbx_description
1 polymer ?
#
loop_
_entity_poly.entity_id
_entity_poly.type
_entity_poly.pdbx_seq_one_letter_code
_entity_poly.pdbx_strand_id
1 'polypeptide(L)'
;MTSNLGKIDAICGYATLAVDLLSEELQQNNDPREWLSGTAKLHGMILHDVDESLLSHRLAQMFVVTVHAQLEDFLNAYLTEHSASSEWPKKKDGESLFHRVLSNLQLIFRKDCEKDRETCEYYRLIRNRFSHIEENDQRLKNQRSKLRALMNIDSEHLPPKEYDQLDYGDFDLFTRAVKSIAARICSESRPPDATLVEIAKSGPFRELKRYQKNPTRYRNALRQKLLMEFGLDESESASIVESVVSGR
;
A
#
# COMPACT_ATOMS: atom_id res chain seq x y z
N MET A 1 -10.81 -0.29 2.96
CA MET A 1 -9.65 -0.56 2.06
C MET A 1 -8.63 -1.57 2.63
N THR A 2 -8.43 -1.63 3.95
CA THR A 2 -7.43 -2.52 4.59
C THR A 2 -7.62 -4.02 4.34
N SER A 3 -8.86 -4.49 4.15
CA SER A 3 -9.15 -5.92 3.93
C SER A 3 -8.69 -6.47 2.57
N ASN A 4 -8.51 -5.61 1.56
CA ASN A 4 -8.08 -6.05 0.23
C ASN A 4 -6.55 -6.10 0.12
N LEU A 5 -5.86 -5.21 0.83
CA LEU A 5 -4.39 -5.15 0.84
C LEU A 5 -3.79 -6.43 1.46
N GLY A 6 -4.27 -6.83 2.65
CA GLY A 6 -3.80 -8.04 3.31
C GLY A 6 -4.11 -9.33 2.55
N LYS A 7 -5.19 -9.36 1.75
CA LYS A 7 -5.50 -10.50 0.87
C LYS A 7 -4.51 -10.60 -0.28
N ILE A 8 -4.17 -9.48 -0.91
CA ILE A 8 -3.20 -9.44 -2.00
C ILE A 8 -1.81 -9.78 -1.48
N ASP A 9 -1.42 -9.27 -0.31
CA ASP A 9 -0.15 -9.67 0.30
C ASP A 9 -0.08 -11.19 0.53
N ALA A 10 -1.17 -11.78 1.02
CA ALA A 10 -1.25 -13.23 1.19
C ALA A 10 -1.15 -13.97 -0.16
N ILE A 11 -1.83 -13.50 -1.21
CA ILE A 11 -1.73 -14.08 -2.56
C ILE A 11 -0.30 -14.01 -3.08
N CYS A 12 0.39 -12.87 -2.91
CA CYS A 12 1.79 -12.72 -3.28
C CYS A 12 2.66 -13.73 -2.51
N GLY A 13 2.46 -13.86 -1.19
CA GLY A 13 3.15 -14.86 -0.38
C GLY A 13 2.91 -16.30 -0.83
N TYR A 14 1.66 -16.67 -1.13
CA TYR A 14 1.34 -18.00 -1.65
C TYR A 14 1.97 -18.25 -3.03
N ALA A 15 1.97 -17.25 -3.91
CA ALA A 15 2.58 -17.37 -5.22
C ALA A 15 4.11 -17.54 -5.11
N THR A 16 4.78 -16.80 -4.23
CA THR A 16 6.22 -17.00 -3.94
C THR A 16 6.47 -18.42 -3.46
N LEU A 17 5.72 -18.88 -2.46
CA LEU A 17 5.89 -20.23 -1.91
C LEU A 17 5.68 -21.31 -2.98
N ALA A 18 4.68 -21.13 -3.85
CA ALA A 18 4.43 -22.06 -4.95
C ALA A 18 5.61 -22.10 -5.95
N VAL A 19 6.23 -20.96 -6.25
CA VAL A 19 7.42 -20.90 -7.12
C VAL A 19 8.64 -21.51 -6.44
N ASP A 20 8.83 -21.31 -5.14
CA ASP A 20 9.94 -21.90 -4.39
C ASP A 20 9.81 -23.44 -4.37
N LEU A 21 8.62 -23.96 -4.05
CA LEU A 21 8.34 -25.40 -4.08
C LEU A 21 8.51 -25.99 -5.49
N LEU A 22 8.05 -25.28 -6.52
CA LEU A 22 8.26 -25.70 -7.91
C LEU A 22 9.75 -25.76 -8.25
N SER A 23 10.53 -24.77 -7.81
CA SER A 23 11.98 -24.73 -8.05
C SER A 23 12.70 -25.87 -7.35
N GLU A 24 12.31 -26.24 -6.13
CA GLU A 24 12.84 -27.40 -5.41
C GLU A 24 12.54 -28.72 -6.14
N GLU A 25 11.30 -28.88 -6.65
CA GLU A 25 10.89 -30.07 -7.39
C GLU A 25 11.66 -30.19 -8.71
N LEU A 26 11.85 -29.07 -9.43
CA LEU A 26 12.62 -29.04 -10.67
C LEU A 26 14.09 -29.41 -10.44
N GLN A 27 14.70 -29.00 -9.33
CA GLN A 27 16.07 -29.38 -8.99
C GLN A 27 16.24 -30.88 -8.69
N GLN A 28 15.18 -31.56 -8.27
CA GLN A 28 15.18 -32.99 -7.94
C GLN A 28 14.88 -33.89 -9.16
N ASN A 29 14.42 -33.32 -10.27
CA ASN A 29 14.06 -34.06 -11.47
C ASN A 29 15.25 -34.22 -12.44
N ASN A 30 15.41 -35.41 -13.02
CA ASN A 30 16.47 -35.68 -14.00
C ASN A 30 16.21 -35.02 -15.37
N ASP A 31 14.93 -34.79 -15.71
CA ASP A 31 14.50 -34.02 -16.88
C ASP A 31 13.37 -33.04 -16.49
N PRO A 32 13.73 -31.87 -15.89
CA PRO A 32 12.76 -30.91 -15.37
C PRO A 32 11.83 -30.34 -16.44
N ARG A 33 12.34 -30.16 -17.66
CA ARG A 33 11.59 -29.59 -18.79
C ARG A 33 10.52 -30.54 -19.28
N GLU A 34 10.86 -31.81 -19.47
CA GLU A 34 9.87 -32.82 -19.88
C GLU A 34 8.80 -32.99 -18.80
N TRP A 35 9.21 -33.06 -17.53
CA TRP A 35 8.29 -33.15 -16.39
C TRP A 35 7.33 -31.96 -16.32
N LEU A 36 7.84 -30.73 -16.42
CA LEU A 36 7.04 -29.51 -16.33
C LEU A 36 6.06 -29.38 -17.50
N SER A 37 6.51 -29.66 -18.72
CA SER A 37 5.67 -29.65 -19.92
C SER A 37 4.58 -30.72 -19.85
N GLY A 38 4.93 -31.93 -19.40
CA GLY A 38 3.97 -33.01 -19.16
C GLY A 38 2.92 -32.64 -18.12
N THR A 39 3.36 -32.09 -16.98
CA THR A 39 2.48 -31.62 -15.90
C THR A 39 1.55 -30.51 -16.38
N ALA A 40 2.09 -29.50 -17.06
CA ALA A 40 1.28 -28.41 -17.62
C ALA A 40 0.20 -28.93 -18.58
N LYS A 41 0.56 -29.87 -19.46
CA LYS A 41 -0.38 -30.48 -20.40
C LYS A 41 -1.50 -31.26 -19.70
N LEU A 42 -1.20 -31.98 -18.61
CA LEU A 42 -2.21 -32.65 -17.79
C LEU A 42 -3.23 -31.67 -17.20
N HIS A 43 -2.80 -30.45 -16.90
CA HIS A 43 -3.65 -29.38 -16.41
C HIS A 43 -4.24 -28.49 -17.52
N GLY A 44 -4.09 -28.87 -18.80
CA GLY A 44 -4.62 -28.11 -19.94
C GLY A 44 -3.88 -26.80 -20.22
N MET A 45 -2.66 -26.66 -19.71
CA MET A 45 -1.79 -25.51 -19.93
C MET A 45 -0.75 -25.81 -21.00
N ILE A 46 -0.34 -24.78 -21.75
CA ILE A 46 0.74 -24.85 -22.72
C ILE A 46 1.84 -23.88 -22.27
N LEU A 47 3.03 -24.42 -21.98
CA LEU A 47 4.21 -23.64 -21.65
C LEU A 47 5.12 -23.62 -22.88
N HIS A 48 5.44 -22.44 -23.39
CA HIS A 48 6.16 -22.28 -24.66
C HIS A 48 7.68 -22.19 -24.50
N ASP A 49 8.15 -21.53 -23.45
CA ASP A 49 9.53 -21.56 -22.93
C ASP A 49 9.51 -20.75 -21.63
N VAL A 50 9.97 -21.31 -20.52
CA VAL A 50 10.11 -20.57 -19.27
C VAL A 50 11.51 -20.84 -18.76
N ASP A 51 12.31 -19.78 -18.72
CA ASP A 51 13.55 -19.80 -17.95
C ASP A 51 13.17 -19.78 -16.47
N GLU A 52 13.22 -20.96 -15.86
CA GLU A 52 12.88 -21.20 -14.45
C GLU A 52 13.68 -20.27 -13.52
N SER A 53 14.92 -19.92 -13.90
CA SER A 53 15.77 -19.01 -13.12
C SER A 53 15.21 -17.58 -13.04
N LEU A 54 14.32 -17.21 -13.95
CA LEU A 54 13.69 -15.89 -13.99
C LEU A 54 12.35 -15.85 -13.24
N LEU A 55 11.77 -16.99 -12.87
CA LEU A 55 10.41 -17.05 -12.31
C LEU A 55 10.24 -16.18 -11.07
N SER A 56 11.06 -16.38 -10.05
CA SER A 56 10.98 -15.63 -8.78
C SER A 56 11.16 -14.13 -9.01
N HIS A 57 12.08 -13.77 -9.90
CA HIS A 57 12.36 -12.39 -10.24
C HIS A 57 11.21 -11.72 -11.00
N ARG A 58 10.65 -12.38 -12.02
CA ARG A 58 9.48 -11.88 -12.77
C ARG A 58 8.25 -11.77 -11.88
N LEU A 59 8.08 -12.71 -10.97
CA LEU A 59 7.00 -12.68 -10.00
C LEU A 59 7.12 -11.44 -9.08
N ALA A 60 8.31 -11.14 -8.58
CA ALA A 60 8.55 -9.94 -7.78
C ALA A 60 8.27 -8.64 -8.56
N GLN A 61 8.62 -8.57 -9.85
CA GLN A 61 8.24 -7.45 -10.72
C GLN A 61 6.72 -7.28 -10.80
N MET A 62 5.97 -8.37 -10.98
CA MET A 62 4.50 -8.33 -11.01
C MET A 62 3.91 -7.88 -9.68
N PHE A 63 4.52 -8.27 -8.56
CA PHE A 63 4.10 -7.79 -7.24
C PHE A 63 4.31 -6.29 -7.08
N VAL A 64 5.45 -5.75 -7.54
CA VAL A 64 5.70 -4.29 -7.52
C VAL A 64 4.62 -3.54 -8.31
N VAL A 65 4.26 -4.03 -9.51
CA VAL A 65 3.16 -3.44 -10.30
C VAL A 65 1.84 -3.47 -9.53
N THR A 66 1.54 -4.61 -8.89
CA THR A 66 0.30 -4.81 -8.12
C THR A 66 0.20 -3.86 -6.93
N VAL A 67 1.26 -3.77 -6.12
CA VAL A 67 1.32 -2.86 -4.96
C VAL A 67 1.21 -1.40 -5.40
N HIS A 68 1.84 -1.04 -6.51
CA HIS A 68 1.72 0.31 -7.06
C HIS A 68 0.28 0.63 -7.49
N ALA A 69 -0.41 -0.30 -8.14
CA ALA A 69 -1.81 -0.11 -8.52
C ALA A 69 -2.70 0.10 -7.28
N GLN A 70 -2.49 -0.68 -6.22
CA GLN A 70 -3.20 -0.50 -4.95
C GLN A 70 -2.94 0.87 -4.30
N LEU A 71 -1.69 1.35 -4.35
CA LEU A 71 -1.35 2.69 -3.88
C LEU A 71 -2.11 3.75 -4.67
N GLU A 72 -2.16 3.64 -6.01
CA GLU A 72 -2.92 4.58 -6.83
C GLU A 72 -4.43 4.56 -6.53
N ASP A 73 -5.02 3.37 -6.35
CA ASP A 73 -6.42 3.21 -5.96
C ASP A 73 -6.71 3.87 -4.61
N PHE A 74 -5.83 3.64 -3.63
CA PHE A 74 -5.92 4.30 -2.32
C PHE A 74 -5.88 5.82 -2.44
N LEU A 75 -4.92 6.37 -3.19
CA LEU A 75 -4.77 7.82 -3.35
C LEU A 75 -5.97 8.44 -4.07
N ASN A 76 -6.53 7.77 -5.08
CA ASN A 76 -7.72 8.24 -5.79
C ASN A 76 -8.96 8.25 -4.90
N ALA A 77 -9.17 7.19 -4.11
CA ALA A 77 -10.27 7.15 -3.15
C ALA A 77 -10.10 8.20 -2.06
N TYR A 78 -8.88 8.34 -1.52
CA TYR A 78 -8.55 9.38 -0.56
C TYR A 78 -8.91 10.77 -1.10
N LEU A 79 -8.54 11.10 -2.34
CA LEU A 79 -8.91 12.38 -2.95
C LEU A 79 -10.42 12.55 -3.11
N THR A 80 -11.16 11.47 -3.36
CA THR A 80 -12.62 11.51 -3.49
C THR A 80 -13.30 11.74 -2.15
N GLU A 81 -12.76 11.18 -1.08
CA GLU A 81 -13.31 11.25 0.28
C GLU A 81 -12.90 12.51 1.04
N HIS A 82 -11.69 13.02 0.80
CA HIS A 82 -11.15 14.17 1.52
C HIS A 82 -11.68 15.49 0.98
N SER A 83 -12.55 16.17 1.73
CA SER A 83 -13.27 17.37 1.26
C SER A 83 -12.37 18.54 0.85
N ALA A 84 -11.18 18.69 1.46
CA ALA A 84 -10.26 19.77 1.09
C ALA A 84 -9.51 19.50 -0.22
N SER A 85 -9.58 18.27 -0.76
CA SER A 85 -8.87 17.89 -1.99
C SER A 85 -9.33 18.70 -3.21
N SER A 86 -10.59 19.18 -3.21
CA SER A 86 -11.15 20.00 -4.28
C SER A 86 -10.54 21.39 -4.35
N GLU A 87 -9.97 21.88 -3.25
CA GLU A 87 -9.30 23.17 -3.16
C GLU A 87 -7.81 23.08 -3.50
N TRP A 88 -7.27 21.86 -3.58
CA TRP A 88 -5.85 21.65 -3.87
C TRP A 88 -5.51 22.13 -5.29
N PRO A 89 -4.32 22.70 -5.50
CA PRO A 89 -3.85 23.07 -6.83
C PRO A 89 -4.00 21.90 -7.82
N LYS A 90 -4.30 22.25 -9.07
CA LYS A 90 -4.33 21.27 -10.16
C LYS A 90 -2.96 20.62 -10.26
N LYS A 91 -2.98 19.31 -10.52
CA LYS A 91 -1.80 18.49 -10.77
C LYS A 91 -0.94 19.14 -11.87
N LYS A 92 0.35 19.32 -11.61
CA LYS A 92 1.28 19.85 -12.62
C LYS A 92 1.58 18.78 -13.66
N ASP A 93 1.97 19.20 -14.86
CA ASP A 93 2.40 18.27 -15.89
C ASP A 93 3.64 17.48 -15.42
N GLY A 94 3.66 16.16 -15.70
CA GLY A 94 4.69 15.24 -15.22
C GLY A 94 4.71 14.93 -13.71
N GLU A 95 3.85 15.57 -12.90
CA GLU A 95 3.73 15.25 -11.46
C GLU A 95 3.08 13.87 -11.28
N SER A 96 3.48 13.09 -10.27
CA SER A 96 2.76 11.85 -9.92
C SER A 96 1.61 12.13 -8.95
N LEU A 97 0.59 11.27 -8.93
CA LEU A 97 -0.51 11.39 -7.96
C LEU A 97 0.03 11.35 -6.52
N PHE A 98 0.98 10.46 -6.27
CA PHE A 98 1.68 10.32 -4.99
C PHE A 98 2.35 11.62 -4.54
N HIS A 99 3.12 12.26 -5.42
CA HIS A 99 3.80 13.53 -5.11
C HIS A 99 2.79 14.65 -4.82
N ARG A 100 1.70 14.72 -5.59
CA ARG A 100 0.64 15.71 -5.38
C ARG A 100 0.02 15.58 -3.99
N VAL A 101 -0.37 14.37 -3.59
CA VAL A 101 -0.99 14.11 -2.29
C VAL A 101 -0.03 14.46 -1.15
N LEU A 102 1.22 13.96 -1.20
CA LEU A 102 2.19 14.23 -0.15
C LEU A 102 2.55 15.71 -0.02
N SER A 103 2.61 16.45 -1.14
CA SER A 103 2.94 17.87 -1.12
C SER A 103 1.84 18.71 -0.48
N ASN A 104 0.56 18.41 -0.78
CA ASN A 104 -0.56 19.12 -0.18
C ASN A 104 -0.70 18.85 1.32
N LEU A 105 -0.34 17.65 1.76
CA LEU A 105 -0.30 17.27 3.18
C LEU A 105 1.02 17.65 3.89
N GLN A 106 1.93 18.36 3.21
CA GLN A 106 3.27 18.71 3.73
C GLN A 106 4.13 17.50 4.17
N LEU A 107 3.73 16.29 3.80
CA LEU A 107 4.46 15.04 4.07
C LEU A 107 5.72 14.93 3.21
N ILE A 108 5.78 15.60 2.07
CA ILE A 108 6.96 15.55 1.19
C ILE A 108 8.24 16.08 1.86
N PHE A 109 8.11 17.02 2.81
CA PHE A 109 9.23 17.67 3.50
C PHE A 109 9.57 17.03 4.86
N ARG A 110 8.79 16.03 5.28
CA ARG A 110 8.94 15.41 6.60
C ARG A 110 10.03 14.33 6.59
N LYS A 111 10.98 14.46 7.51
CA LYS A 111 12.13 13.52 7.64
C LYS A 111 11.72 12.16 8.17
N ASP A 112 10.73 12.10 9.04
CA ASP A 112 10.26 10.87 9.66
C ASP A 112 9.54 9.93 8.67
N CYS A 113 9.07 10.45 7.52
CA CYS A 113 8.56 9.64 6.41
C CYS A 113 9.49 9.59 5.20
N GLU A 114 10.70 10.14 5.29
CA GLU A 114 11.63 10.22 4.15
C GLU A 114 11.95 8.83 3.60
N LYS A 115 12.32 7.89 4.46
CA LYS A 115 12.63 6.51 4.05
C LYS A 115 11.48 5.90 3.24
N ASP A 116 10.27 5.88 3.80
CA ASP A 116 9.12 5.22 3.16
C ASP A 116 8.70 5.94 1.85
N ARG A 117 8.84 7.27 1.81
CA ARG A 117 8.62 8.07 0.60
C ARG A 117 9.61 7.71 -0.51
N GLU A 118 10.90 7.62 -0.18
CA GLU A 118 11.96 7.26 -1.11
C GLU A 118 11.86 5.80 -1.57
N THR A 119 11.37 4.90 -0.70
CA THR A 119 10.98 3.53 -1.06
C THR A 119 9.88 3.52 -2.11
N CYS A 120 8.80 4.28 -1.91
CA CYS A 120 7.70 4.36 -2.89
C CYS A 120 8.17 4.94 -4.23
N GLU A 121 9.03 5.96 -4.23
CA GLU A 121 9.59 6.53 -5.46
C GLU A 121 10.50 5.52 -6.18
N TYR A 122 11.33 4.77 -5.45
CA TYR A 122 12.17 3.73 -6.04
C TYR A 122 11.35 2.68 -6.79
N TYR A 123 10.33 2.11 -6.14
CA TYR A 123 9.50 1.08 -6.76
C TYR A 123 8.54 1.63 -7.83
N ARG A 124 8.22 2.94 -7.79
CA ARG A 124 7.57 3.63 -8.93
C ARG A 124 8.45 3.61 -10.18
N LEU A 125 9.75 3.88 -10.04
CA LEU A 125 10.71 3.81 -11.15
C LEU A 125 10.89 2.37 -11.64
N ILE A 126 10.91 1.38 -10.75
CA ILE A 126 10.91 -0.05 -11.14
C ILE A 126 9.70 -0.39 -12.01
N ARG A 127 8.49 0.01 -11.58
CA ARG A 127 7.23 -0.21 -12.31
C ARG A 127 7.24 0.45 -13.68
N ASN A 128 7.77 1.66 -13.77
CA ASN A 128 7.90 2.35 -15.03
C ASN A 128 8.85 1.62 -16.00
N ARG A 129 10.00 1.13 -15.51
CA ARG A 129 10.97 0.38 -16.33
C ARG A 129 10.38 -0.91 -16.87
N PHE A 130 9.55 -1.57 -16.06
CA PHE A 130 8.77 -2.72 -16.50
C PHE A 130 7.81 -2.39 -17.65
N SER A 131 7.24 -1.19 -17.66
CA SER A 131 6.25 -0.75 -18.67
C SER A 131 6.90 -0.10 -19.90
N HIS A 132 8.09 0.48 -19.74
CA HIS A 132 8.79 1.25 -20.76
C HIS A 132 10.27 0.89 -20.76
N ILE A 133 10.70 0.10 -21.74
CA ILE A 133 12.08 -0.41 -21.89
C ILE A 133 13.11 0.74 -22.00
N GLU A 134 12.69 1.93 -22.43
CA GLU A 134 13.55 3.10 -22.64
C GLU A 134 13.80 3.96 -21.38
N GLU A 135 13.34 3.54 -20.20
CA GLU A 135 13.49 4.37 -19.01
C GLU A 135 14.96 4.55 -18.58
N ASN A 136 15.27 5.72 -18.02
CA ASN A 136 16.63 6.14 -17.67
C ASN A 136 17.21 5.31 -16.51
N ASP A 137 17.98 4.28 -16.84
CA ASP A 137 18.72 3.41 -15.91
C ASP A 137 19.53 4.17 -14.86
N GLN A 138 20.09 5.33 -15.20
CA GLN A 138 20.88 6.12 -14.26
C GLN A 138 20.01 6.72 -13.15
N ARG A 139 18.78 7.14 -13.47
CA ARG A 139 17.84 7.67 -12.47
C ARG A 139 17.47 6.59 -11.46
N LEU A 140 17.20 5.38 -11.93
CA LEU A 140 16.88 4.24 -11.06
C LEU A 140 18.06 3.89 -10.14
N LYS A 141 19.28 3.82 -10.69
CA LYS A 141 20.50 3.56 -9.91
C LYS A 141 20.73 4.61 -8.83
N ASN A 142 20.61 5.89 -9.19
CA ASN A 142 20.77 6.99 -8.22
C ASN A 142 19.74 6.92 -7.10
N GLN A 143 18.48 6.62 -7.44
CA GLN A 143 17.41 6.47 -6.46
C GLN A 143 17.66 5.26 -5.53
N ARG A 144 18.11 4.13 -6.07
CA ARG A 144 18.52 2.96 -5.28
C ARG A 144 19.63 3.31 -4.29
N SER A 145 20.71 3.93 -4.76
CA SER A 145 21.84 4.29 -3.91
C SER A 145 21.44 5.23 -2.77
N LYS A 146 20.59 6.22 -3.07
CA LYS A 146 20.02 7.12 -2.06
C LYS A 146 19.21 6.35 -1.01
N LEU A 147 18.35 5.44 -1.43
CA LEU A 147 17.51 4.67 -0.52
C LEU A 147 18.34 3.71 0.36
N ARG A 148 19.34 3.04 -0.23
CA ARG A 148 20.26 2.16 0.53
C ARG A 148 21.03 2.93 1.59
N ALA A 149 21.49 4.14 1.27
CA ALA A 149 22.13 5.03 2.23
C ALA A 149 21.17 5.43 3.37
N LEU A 150 19.92 5.78 3.06
CA LEU A 150 18.91 6.10 4.08
C LEU A 150 18.59 4.92 5.01
N MET A 151 18.70 3.70 4.50
CA MET A 151 18.43 2.47 5.26
C MET A 151 19.69 1.90 5.95
N ASN A 152 20.87 2.49 5.73
CA ASN A 152 22.16 1.95 6.18
C ASN A 152 22.39 0.49 5.75
N ILE A 153 22.16 0.20 4.46
CA ILE A 153 22.29 -1.16 3.90
C ILE A 153 23.54 -1.25 3.03
N ASP A 154 24.48 -2.07 3.47
CA ASP A 154 25.73 -2.31 2.75
C ASP A 154 25.71 -3.63 1.94
N SER A 155 24.83 -4.57 2.28
CA SER A 155 24.76 -5.88 1.61
C SER A 155 23.87 -5.83 0.37
N GLU A 156 24.39 -6.23 -0.80
CA GLU A 156 23.64 -6.30 -2.07
C GLU A 156 22.49 -7.32 -2.03
N HIS A 157 22.55 -8.31 -1.14
CA HIS A 157 21.50 -9.32 -0.99
C HIS A 157 20.26 -8.80 -0.24
N LEU A 158 20.33 -7.63 0.38
CA LEU A 158 19.21 -7.01 1.09
C LEU A 158 18.49 -5.98 0.19
N PRO A 159 17.14 -5.97 0.19
CA PRO A 159 16.35 -4.94 -0.48
C PRO A 159 16.72 -3.53 -0.01
N PRO A 160 16.66 -2.50 -0.88
CA PRO A 160 16.20 -2.56 -2.27
C PRO A 160 17.25 -3.18 -3.21
N LYS A 161 16.85 -4.18 -4.01
CA LYS A 161 17.70 -4.84 -5.02
C LYS A 161 17.60 -4.16 -6.37
N GLU A 162 18.51 -4.49 -7.28
CA GLU A 162 18.47 -4.00 -8.66
C GLU A 162 17.27 -4.55 -9.43
N TYR A 163 16.95 -3.92 -10.56
CA TYR A 163 15.74 -4.21 -11.34
C TYR A 163 15.64 -5.68 -11.77
N ASP A 164 16.76 -6.32 -12.08
CA ASP A 164 16.89 -7.71 -12.54
C ASP A 164 17.12 -8.71 -11.39
N GLN A 165 17.15 -8.23 -10.15
CA GLN A 165 17.42 -9.01 -8.94
C GLN A 165 16.28 -8.98 -7.92
N LEU A 166 15.16 -8.34 -8.26
CA LEU A 166 14.02 -8.19 -7.36
C LEU A 166 13.54 -9.55 -6.86
N ASP A 167 13.16 -9.59 -5.59
CA ASP A 167 12.59 -10.78 -4.96
C ASP A 167 11.42 -10.45 -4.03
N TYR A 168 10.97 -11.43 -3.25
CA TYR A 168 9.91 -11.24 -2.28
C TYR A 168 10.26 -10.22 -1.18
N GLY A 169 11.54 -10.06 -0.84
CA GLY A 169 11.99 -9.05 0.12
C GLY A 169 11.76 -7.62 -0.38
N ASP A 170 11.93 -7.38 -1.69
CA ASP A 170 11.58 -6.10 -2.31
C ASP A 170 10.06 -5.83 -2.24
N PHE A 171 9.26 -6.86 -2.47
CA PHE A 171 7.81 -6.77 -2.29
C PHE A 171 7.43 -6.43 -0.84
N ASP A 172 8.00 -7.11 0.17
CA ASP A 172 7.73 -6.83 1.59
C ASP A 172 8.14 -5.38 1.95
N LEU A 173 9.33 -4.95 1.52
CA LEU A 173 9.80 -3.58 1.74
C LEU A 173 8.82 -2.57 1.15
N PHE A 174 8.36 -2.79 -0.09
CA PHE A 174 7.46 -1.88 -0.77
C PHE A 174 6.08 -1.82 -0.11
N THR A 175 5.43 -2.97 0.15
CA THR A 175 4.09 -3.00 0.77
C THR A 175 4.10 -2.34 2.16
N ARG A 176 5.17 -2.52 2.94
CA ARG A 176 5.33 -1.88 4.26
C ARG A 176 5.47 -0.37 4.14
N ALA A 177 6.27 0.12 3.19
CA ALA A 177 6.40 1.56 2.96
C ALA A 177 5.07 2.18 2.51
N VAL A 178 4.34 1.51 1.61
CA VAL A 178 3.00 1.94 1.17
C VAL A 178 2.02 2.02 2.33
N LYS A 179 1.95 0.98 3.18
CA LYS A 179 1.09 0.98 4.38
C LYS A 179 1.46 2.10 5.35
N SER A 180 2.74 2.31 5.59
CA SER A 180 3.24 3.38 6.47
C SER A 180 2.84 4.76 5.95
N ILE A 181 3.04 5.03 4.65
CA ILE A 181 2.64 6.30 4.04
C ILE A 181 1.11 6.46 4.04
N ALA A 182 0.34 5.42 3.72
CA ALA A 182 -1.11 5.48 3.76
C ALA A 182 -1.62 5.79 5.17
N ALA A 183 -1.06 5.17 6.21
CA ALA A 183 -1.39 5.47 7.59
C ALA A 183 -1.08 6.93 7.97
N ARG A 184 0.07 7.46 7.52
CA ARG A 184 0.43 8.88 7.72
C ARG A 184 -0.51 9.83 7.00
N ILE A 185 -0.88 9.52 5.75
CA ILE A 185 -1.87 10.29 4.98
C ILE A 185 -3.18 10.35 5.78
N CYS A 186 -3.70 9.22 6.24
CA CYS A 186 -4.92 9.19 7.05
C CYS A 186 -4.78 9.99 8.35
N SER A 187 -3.66 9.87 9.06
CA SER A 187 -3.41 10.57 10.31
C SER A 187 -3.38 12.10 10.14
N GLU A 188 -2.67 12.60 9.13
CA GLU A 188 -2.58 14.05 8.87
C GLU A 188 -3.89 14.63 8.31
N SER A 189 -4.74 13.77 7.75
CA SER A 189 -6.02 14.17 7.14
C SER A 189 -7.21 14.05 8.09
N ARG A 190 -6.95 13.67 9.35
CA ARG A 190 -7.99 13.53 10.37
C ARG A 190 -8.62 14.91 10.66
N PRO A 191 -9.96 15.02 10.62
CA PRO A 191 -10.64 16.24 11.02
C PRO A 191 -10.35 16.58 12.49
N PRO A 192 -10.26 17.87 12.86
CA PRO A 192 -10.16 18.29 14.25
C PRO A 192 -11.33 17.74 15.08
N ASP A 193 -11.09 17.46 16.36
CA ASP A 193 -12.11 16.89 17.26
C ASP A 193 -13.41 17.71 17.29
N ALA A 194 -13.31 19.04 17.25
CA ALA A 194 -14.48 19.92 17.15
C ALA A 194 -15.32 19.65 15.88
N THR A 195 -14.66 19.38 14.76
CA THR A 195 -15.34 19.01 13.51
C THR A 195 -15.97 17.61 13.63
N LEU A 196 -15.28 16.66 14.27
CA LEU A 196 -15.82 15.33 14.53
C LEU A 196 -17.07 15.36 15.43
N VAL A 197 -17.10 16.25 16.43
CA VAL A 197 -18.28 16.49 17.27
C VAL A 197 -19.46 16.98 16.42
N GLU A 198 -19.24 17.95 15.52
CA GLU A 198 -20.29 18.48 14.65
C GLU A 198 -20.77 17.45 13.62
N ILE A 199 -19.86 16.64 13.05
CA ILE A 199 -20.20 15.50 12.19
C ILE A 199 -21.04 14.47 12.97
N ALA A 200 -20.66 14.15 14.20
CA ALA A 200 -21.39 13.20 15.06
C ALA A 200 -22.77 13.71 15.47
N LYS A 201 -22.97 15.04 15.55
CA LYS A 201 -24.28 15.68 15.79
C LYS A 201 -25.16 15.70 14.53
N SER A 202 -24.57 15.53 13.34
CA SER A 202 -25.21 15.74 12.02
C SER A 202 -25.04 14.55 11.05
N GLY A 203 -25.46 14.75 9.80
CA GLY A 203 -25.22 13.80 8.68
C GLY A 203 -25.54 12.32 8.97
N PRO A 204 -24.65 11.37 8.64
CA PRO A 204 -24.87 9.94 8.74
C PRO A 204 -24.98 9.43 10.19
N PHE A 205 -24.61 10.24 11.19
CA PHE A 205 -24.76 9.89 12.62
C PHE A 205 -26.15 10.24 13.16
N ARG A 206 -26.94 11.04 12.42
CA ARG A 206 -28.31 11.40 12.81
C ARG A 206 -29.22 10.18 12.97
N GLU A 207 -29.00 9.12 12.19
CA GLU A 207 -29.75 7.85 12.31
C GLU A 207 -29.57 7.20 13.68
N LEU A 208 -28.43 7.43 14.35
CA LEU A 208 -28.15 6.90 15.68
C LEU A 208 -29.02 7.55 16.75
N LYS A 209 -29.66 8.70 16.47
CA LYS A 209 -30.60 9.34 17.40
C LYS A 209 -31.77 8.43 17.79
N ARG A 210 -32.08 7.40 16.99
CA ARG A 210 -33.06 6.35 17.34
C ARG A 210 -32.73 5.64 18.65
N TYR A 211 -31.47 5.64 19.08
CA TYR A 211 -31.02 5.02 20.32
C TYR A 211 -30.99 5.98 21.52
N GLN A 212 -31.34 7.28 21.38
CA GLN A 212 -31.25 8.28 22.45
C GLN A 212 -31.98 7.90 23.74
N LYS A 213 -33.06 7.10 23.65
CA LYS A 213 -33.80 6.62 24.82
C LYS A 213 -33.00 5.65 25.71
N ASN A 214 -31.91 5.08 25.19
CA ASN A 214 -30.98 4.22 25.93
C ASN A 214 -29.56 4.82 25.84
N PRO A 215 -29.13 5.59 26.86
CA PRO A 215 -27.85 6.32 26.83
C PRO A 215 -26.63 5.42 26.57
N THR A 216 -26.59 4.23 27.17
CA THR A 216 -25.49 3.27 26.99
C THR A 216 -25.43 2.78 25.54
N ARG A 217 -26.60 2.42 24.96
CA ARG A 217 -26.67 1.96 23.57
C ARG A 217 -26.32 3.07 22.58
N TYR A 218 -26.74 4.30 22.85
CA TYR A 218 -26.42 5.46 22.03
C TYR A 218 -24.92 5.78 22.04
N ARG A 219 -24.30 5.85 23.23
CA ARG A 219 -22.85 6.04 23.39
C ARG A 219 -22.04 4.97 22.66
N ASN A 220 -22.41 3.70 22.84
CA ASN A 220 -21.71 2.59 22.19
C ASN A 220 -21.84 2.65 20.66
N ALA A 221 -23.02 2.99 20.13
CA ALA A 221 -23.21 3.10 18.69
C ALA A 221 -22.44 4.28 18.08
N LEU A 222 -22.45 5.45 18.74
CA LEU A 222 -21.65 6.61 18.34
C LEU A 222 -20.16 6.27 18.35
N ARG A 223 -19.68 5.69 19.45
CA ARG A 223 -18.29 5.28 19.62
C ARG A 223 -17.87 4.33 18.50
N GLN A 224 -18.61 3.25 18.29
CA GLN A 224 -18.28 2.28 17.24
C GLN A 224 -18.27 2.90 15.85
N LYS A 225 -19.22 3.78 15.55
CA LYS A 225 -19.25 4.45 14.24
C LYS A 225 -18.07 5.41 14.05
N LEU A 226 -17.68 6.14 15.09
CA LEU A 226 -16.49 7.00 15.08
C LEU A 226 -15.18 6.21 14.94
N LEU A 227 -15.05 5.07 15.64
CA LEU A 227 -13.92 4.14 15.48
C LEU A 227 -13.84 3.62 14.04
N MET A 228 -14.97 3.24 13.44
CA MET A 228 -15.01 2.66 12.10
C MET A 228 -14.77 3.67 10.98
N GLU A 229 -15.35 4.87 11.06
CA GLU A 229 -15.25 5.88 9.99
C GLU A 229 -13.97 6.71 10.06
N PHE A 230 -13.44 6.96 11.27
CA PHE A 230 -12.30 7.86 11.46
C PHE A 230 -11.06 7.19 12.07
N GLY A 231 -11.13 5.89 12.39
CA GLY A 231 -9.97 5.14 12.90
C GLY A 231 -9.46 5.61 14.26
N LEU A 232 -10.33 6.24 15.06
CA LEU A 232 -9.98 6.72 16.40
C LEU A 232 -9.62 5.56 17.33
N ASP A 233 -8.92 5.86 18.42
CA ASP A 233 -8.79 4.91 19.52
C ASP A 233 -9.96 5.00 20.52
N GLU A 234 -9.99 4.10 21.51
CA GLU A 234 -11.06 4.06 22.51
C GLU A 234 -11.12 5.33 23.37
N SER A 235 -9.97 5.95 23.65
CA SER A 235 -9.87 7.14 24.48
C SER A 235 -10.32 8.40 23.74
N GLU A 236 -9.91 8.55 22.48
CA GLU A 236 -10.25 9.67 21.60
C GLU A 236 -11.74 9.66 21.28
N SER A 237 -12.26 8.48 20.90
CA SER A 237 -13.68 8.32 20.61
C SER A 237 -14.55 8.57 21.86
N ALA A 238 -14.10 8.18 23.05
CA ALA A 238 -14.81 8.48 24.29
C ALA A 238 -14.90 9.99 24.57
N SER A 239 -13.81 10.73 24.36
CA SER A 239 -13.78 12.19 24.52
C SER A 239 -14.79 12.90 23.59
N ILE A 240 -14.82 12.51 22.31
CA ILE A 240 -15.76 13.06 21.33
C ILE A 240 -17.21 12.69 21.69
N VAL A 241 -17.47 11.45 22.09
CA VAL A 241 -18.82 11.00 22.47
C VAL A 241 -19.34 11.78 23.67
N GLU A 242 -18.52 12.00 24.70
CA GLU A 242 -18.94 12.80 25.86
C GLU A 242 -19.18 14.27 25.49
N SER A 243 -18.40 14.82 24.55
CA SER A 243 -18.62 16.18 24.04
C SER A 243 -19.97 16.29 23.30
N VAL A 244 -20.31 15.30 22.47
CA VAL A 244 -21.61 15.22 21.77
C VAL A 244 -22.79 15.07 22.74
N VAL A 245 -22.65 14.22 23.76
CA VAL A 245 -23.74 13.93 24.72
C VAL A 245 -23.93 15.07 25.73
N SER A 246 -22.84 15.73 26.15
CA SER A 246 -22.89 16.87 27.08
C SER A 246 -23.35 18.17 26.44
N GLY A 247 -23.51 18.20 25.11
CA GLY A 247 -23.95 19.39 24.36
C GLY A 247 -22.91 20.50 24.33
N ARG A 248 -21.63 20.18 24.59
CA ARG A 248 -20.50 21.09 24.45
C ARG A 248 -19.93 21.07 23.04
#